data_AF-D6K671-F1
#
_entry.id   AF-D6K671-F1
#
_cell.length_a   1.000
_cell.length_b   1.000
_cell.length_c   1.000
_cell.angle_alpha   90.00
_cell.angle_beta   90.00
_cell.angle_gamma   90.00
#
_symmetry.space_group_name_H-M   'P 1'
#
loop_
_entity.id
_entity.type
_entity.pdbx_description
1 polymer ?
#
loop_
_entity_poly.entity_id
_entity_poly.type
_entity_poly.pdbx_seq_one_letter_code
_entity_poly.pdbx_strand_id
1 'polypeptide(L)' 'MTDRTAENGERPPGAKMTIQVYTVRGDGTRTEPRAVAVVPYDGKLGPLNFVNPPCACPIHRAAEPQTGEAQPESAE' A
#
# COMPACT_ATOMS: atom_id res chain seq x y z
N MET A 1 11.42 -12.63 11.96
CA MET A 1 11.49 -11.70 10.80
C MET A 1 11.85 -10.33 11.34
N THR A 2 13.02 -9.80 11.00
CA THR A 2 13.38 -8.43 11.36
C THR A 2 12.96 -7.51 10.22
N ASP A 3 11.92 -6.72 10.48
CA ASP A 3 11.48 -5.63 9.61
C ASP A 3 12.57 -4.55 9.64
N ARG A 4 13.54 -4.63 8.72
CA ARG A 4 14.53 -3.58 8.53
C ARG A 4 13.95 -2.58 7.54
N THR A 5 13.31 -1.54 8.06
CA THR A 5 13.14 -0.31 7.28
C THR A 5 14.54 0.28 7.10
N ALA A 6 14.95 0.55 5.86
CA ALA A 6 16.22 1.22 5.59
C ALA A 6 16.23 2.58 6.33
N GLU A 7 17.33 2.90 7.00
CA GLU A 7 17.51 4.21 7.63
C GLU A 7 17.35 5.27 6.53
N ASN A 8 16.42 6.21 6.75
CA ASN A 8 16.09 7.24 5.79
C ASN A 8 17.23 8.27 5.79
N GLY A 9 18.32 7.96 5.09
CA GLY A 9 19.44 8.87 4.90
C GLY A 9 18.92 10.18 4.33
N GLU A 10 19.30 11.30 4.94
CA GLU A 10 18.86 12.62 4.52
C GLU A 10 19.15 12.81 3.02
N ARG A 11 18.09 13.06 2.25
CA ARG A 11 18.20 13.16 0.78
C ARG A 11 18.92 14.46 0.44
N PRO A 12 19.95 14.44 -0.43
CA PRO A 12 20.68 15.66 -0.76
C PRO A 12 19.80 16.66 -1.52
N PRO A 13 20.00 17.98 -1.32
CA PRO A 13 19.31 19.05 -2.04
C PRO A 13 19.22 18.85 -3.55
N GLY A 14 18.00 18.94 -4.08
CA GLY A 14 17.74 18.83 -5.53
C GLY A 14 17.76 17.41 -6.08
N ALA A 15 18.00 16.38 -5.27
CA ALA A 15 17.91 15.00 -5.72
C ALA A 15 16.49 14.70 -6.22
N LYS A 16 16.38 14.05 -7.38
CA LYS A 16 15.10 13.60 -7.97
C LYS A 16 14.94 12.10 -7.74
N MET A 17 13.72 11.65 -7.47
CA MET A 17 13.40 10.25 -7.24
C MET A 17 12.23 9.90 -8.14
N THR A 18 12.42 8.82 -8.90
CA THR A 18 11.41 8.28 -9.80
C THR A 18 11.11 6.87 -9.35
N ILE A 19 9.85 6.61 -9.04
CA ILE A 19 9.35 5.28 -8.69
C ILE A 19 8.67 4.72 -9.94
N GLN A 20 9.19 3.63 -10.48
CA GLN A 20 8.58 2.90 -11.59
C GLN A 20 7.83 1.69 -11.02
N VAL A 21 6.56 1.56 -11.37
CA VAL A 21 5.70 0.46 -10.89
C VAL A 21 5.56 -0.55 -12.02
N TYR A 22 5.94 -1.80 -11.75
CA TYR A 22 5.84 -2.92 -12.68
C TYR A 22 4.85 -3.96 -12.18
N THR A 23 4.30 -4.76 -13.09
CA THR A 23 3.63 -6.00 -12.75
C THR A 23 4.60 -7.16 -12.93
N VAL A 24 4.69 -8.05 -11.93
CA VAL A 24 5.44 -9.29 -12.04
C VAL A 24 4.46 -10.39 -12.44
N ARG A 25 4.78 -11.11 -13.52
CA ARG A 25 4.00 -12.25 -14.01
C ARG A 25 4.33 -13.52 -13.21
N GLY A 26 3.50 -14.56 -13.34
CA GLY A 26 3.70 -15.83 -12.65
C GLY A 26 5.00 -16.57 -12.98
N ASP A 27 5.62 -16.25 -14.13
CA ASP A 27 6.94 -16.74 -14.56
C ASP A 27 8.12 -15.89 -14.03
N GLY A 28 7.83 -14.86 -13.21
CA GLY A 28 8.82 -13.95 -12.65
C GLY A 28 9.27 -12.83 -13.60
N THR A 29 8.73 -12.76 -14.83
CA THR A 29 9.04 -11.68 -15.77
C THR A 29 8.34 -10.37 -15.38
N ARG A 30 9.01 -9.24 -15.64
CA ARG A 30 8.46 -7.90 -15.41
C ARG A 30 7.79 -7.38 -16.68
N THR A 31 6.61 -6.79 -16.55
CA THR A 31 5.99 -6.04 -17.64
C THR A 31 6.66 -4.70 -17.85
N GLU A 32 6.28 -3.97 -18.90
CA GLU A 32 6.55 -2.53 -18.97
C GLU A 32 5.99 -1.80 -17.74
N PRO A 33 6.58 -0.65 -17.34
CA PRO A 33 6.09 0.13 -16.22
C PRO A 33 4.64 0.55 -16.46
N ARG A 34 3.73 0.16 -15.57
CA ARG A 34 2.32 0.56 -15.63
C ARG A 34 2.07 1.97 -15.10
N ALA A 35 3.00 2.50 -14.29
CA ALA A 35 2.94 3.83 -13.72
C ALA A 35 4.34 4.32 -13.36
N VAL A 36 4.53 5.65 -13.45
CA VAL A 36 5.75 6.34 -13.04
C VAL A 36 5.36 7.47 -12.10
N ALA A 37 5.88 7.46 -10.88
CA ALA A 37 5.69 8.52 -9.91
C ALA A 37 6.99 9.29 -9.72
N VAL A 38 6.93 10.61 -9.85
CA VAL A 38 8.05 11.52 -9.59
C VAL A 38 7.85 12.13 -8.22
N VAL A 39 8.82 11.93 -7.32
CA VAL A 39 8.79 12.49 -5.97
C VAL A 39 9.66 13.75 -5.95
N PRO A 40 9.06 14.96 -5.88
CA PRO A 40 9.81 16.20 -5.79
C PRO A 40 10.67 16.22 -4.53
N TYR A 41 11.76 16.97 -4.58
CA TYR A 41 12.66 17.14 -3.43
C TYR A 41 11.98 17.99 -2.35
N ASP A 42 11.30 19.04 -2.79
CA ASP A 42 10.59 20.03 -2.00
C ASP A 42 9.08 19.91 -2.22
N GLY A 43 8.34 19.65 -1.14
CA GLY A 43 6.88 19.57 -1.17
C GLY A 43 6.34 18.70 -0.05
N LYS A 44 5.29 19.18 0.62
CA LYS A 44 4.45 18.31 1.45
C LYS A 44 3.70 17.38 0.50
N LEU A 45 3.96 16.07 0.59
CA LEU A 45 3.10 15.09 -0.07
C LEU A 45 1.70 15.26 0.52
N GLY A 46 0.70 15.43 -0.35
CA GLY A 46 -0.69 15.41 0.08
C GLY A 46 -1.00 14.08 0.78
N PRO A 47 -1.99 14.05 1.70
CA PRO A 47 -2.42 12.79 2.30
C PRO A 47 -2.84 11.81 1.20
N LEU A 48 -2.53 10.53 1.40
CA LEU A 48 -2.95 9.46 0.49
C LEU A 48 -4.48 9.41 0.48
N ASN A 49 -5.10 9.79 -0.64
CA ASN A 49 -6.56 9.84 -0.80
C ASN A 49 -7.17 8.49 -1.20
N PHE A 50 -6.41 7.40 -1.11
CA PHE A 50 -6.90 6.06 -1.42
C PHE A 50 -6.72 5.15 -0.20
N VAL A 51 -7.81 4.50 0.18
CA VAL A 51 -7.78 3.40 1.15
C VAL A 51 -7.36 2.17 0.36
N ASN A 52 -6.29 1.51 0.78
CA ASN A 52 -5.97 0.21 0.19
C ASN A 52 -7.14 -0.73 0.45
N PRO A 53 -7.69 -1.39 -0.59
CA PRO A 53 -8.72 -2.39 -0.38
C PRO A 53 -8.16 -3.49 0.55
N PRO A 54 -9.03 -4.16 1.32
CA PRO A 54 -8.61 -5.29 2.15
C PRO A 54 -7.87 -6.33 1.29
N CYS A 55 -6.84 -6.97 1.85
CA CYS A 55 -6.06 -7.97 1.11
C CYS A 55 -6.98 -9.11 0.66
N ALA A 56 -7.12 -9.32 -0.65
CA ALA A 56 -7.90 -10.42 -1.21
C ALA A 56 -7.23 -11.81 -1.07
N CYS A 57 -6.06 -11.86 -0.44
CA CYS A 57 -5.29 -13.08 -0.27
C CYS A 57 -5.98 -14.04 0.74
N PRO A 58 -5.96 -15.36 0.50
CA PRO A 58 -6.69 -16.33 1.34
C PRO A 58 -6.32 -16.26 2.82
N ILE A 59 -5.05 -15.96 3.12
CA ILE A 59 -4.50 -15.88 4.48
C ILE A 59 -5.14 -14.75 5.28
N HIS A 60 -5.30 -13.57 4.69
CA HIS A 60 -5.87 -12.40 5.38
C HIS A 60 -7.39 -12.35 5.28
N ARG A 61 -7.99 -12.90 4.22
CA ARG A 61 -9.46 -13.07 4.11
C ARG A 61 -10.02 -13.93 5.24
N ALA A 62 -9.31 -14.98 5.64
CA ALA A 62 -9.73 -15.86 6.74
C ALA A 62 -9.66 -15.20 8.13
N ALA A 63 -8.98 -14.05 8.24
CA ALA A 63 -8.76 -13.33 9.49
C ALA A 63 -9.68 -12.12 9.69
N GLU A 64 -10.60 -11.84 8.74
CA GLU A 64 -11.55 -10.74 8.89
C GLU A 64 -12.57 -11.09 10.00
N PRO A 65 -12.67 -10.27 11.07
CA PRO A 65 -13.68 -10.49 12.09
C PRO A 65 -15.05 -10.28 11.47
N GLN A 66 -15.91 -11.27 11.65
CA GLN A 66 -17.30 -11.23 11.23
C GLN A 66 -17.98 -10.15 12.07
N THR A 67 -18.12 -8.94 11.54
CA THR A 67 -18.94 -7.89 12.15
C THR A 67 -20.39 -8.36 12.07
N GLY A 68 -20.79 -9.16 13.06
CA GLY A 68 -22.15 -9.63 13.22
C GLY A 68 -23.10 -8.45 13.43
N GLU A 69 -24.16 -8.46 12.62
CA GLU A 69 -25.35 -7.62 12.74
C GLU A 69 -25.80 -7.48 14.21
N ALA A 70 -26.00 -6.24 14.65
CA ALA A 70 -26.76 -5.95 15.86
C ALA A 70 -28.23 -6.34 15.60
N GLN A 71 -28.62 -7.48 16.16
CA GLN A 71 -29.99 -7.96 16.22
C GLN A 71 -30.80 -7.00 17.13
N PRO A 72 -31.96 -6.44 16.69
CA PRO A 72 -32.74 -5.55 17.53
C PRO A 72 -33.35 -6.33 18.69
N GLU A 73 -33.12 -5.81 19.89
CA GLU A 73 -33.66 -6.26 21.17
C GLU A 73 -35.19 -6.21 21.12
N SER A 74 -35.84 -7.36 21.30
CA SER A 74 -37.29 -7.47 21.46
C SER A 74 -37.70 -6.80 22.77
N ALA A 75 -38.55 -5.79 22.67
CA ALA A 75 -39.23 -5.18 23.80
C ALA A 75 -40.33 -6.12 24.32
N GLU A 76 -40.38 -6.31 25.65
CA GLU A 76 -41.56 -6.75 26.38
C GLU A 76 -41.72 -5.92 27.66
#